data_AF-A0A7M1SUY1-F1
#
_entry.id   AF-A0A7M1SUY1-F1
#
_cell.length_a   1.000
_cell.length_b   1.000
_cell.length_c   1.000
_cell.angle_alpha   90.00
_cell.angle_beta   90.00
_cell.angle_gamma   90.00
#
_symmetry.space_group_name_H-M   'P 1'
#
loop_
_entity.id
_entity.type
_entity.pdbx_description
1 polymer ?
#
loop_
_entity_poly.entity_id
_entity_poly.type
_entity_poly.pdbx_seq_one_letter_code
_entity_poly.pdbx_strand_id
1 'polypeptide(L)'
;MADIYISLDELREMSTQLGDIVEEFENATSNSEALEAAIGYPFGEGKLRSEAREFEERWDDKRNDLKEALAKVQEHVDGVIEGVEEWETETALALEPEE
;
A
#
# COMPACT_ATOMS: atom_id res chain seq x y z
N MET A 1 27.53 -5.11 5.76
CA MET A 1 26.14 -5.43 6.09
C MET A 1 25.79 -4.57 7.28
N ALA A 2 24.73 -3.77 7.17
CA ALA A 2 24.16 -3.11 8.34
C ALA A 2 23.23 -4.14 8.99
N ASP A 3 23.46 -4.47 10.26
CA ASP A 3 22.51 -5.29 11.00
C ASP A 3 21.29 -4.43 11.32
N ILE A 4 20.14 -4.81 10.77
CA ILE A 4 18.85 -4.20 11.05
C ILE A 4 18.15 -5.09 12.08
N TYR A 5 17.92 -4.54 13.27
CA TYR A 5 17.16 -5.20 14.32
C TYR A 5 15.74 -4.63 14.33
N ILE A 6 14.78 -5.45 13.90
CA ILE A 6 13.35 -5.14 13.95
C ILE A 6 12.68 -6.32 14.67
N SER A 7 11.80 -6.03 15.62
CA SER A 7 11.01 -7.04 16.33
C SER A 7 9.86 -7.57 15.46
N LEU A 8 9.39 -8.78 15.76
CA LEU A 8 8.25 -9.36 15.05
C LEU A 8 6.97 -8.51 15.20
N ASP A 9 6.78 -7.89 16.37
CA ASP A 9 5.65 -6.99 16.60
C ASP A 9 5.74 -5.71 15.75
N GLU A 10 6.93 -5.14 15.56
CA GLU A 10 7.14 -4.01 14.64
C GLU A 10 6.87 -4.39 13.18
N LEU A 11 7.19 -5.63 12.78
CA LEU A 11 6.85 -6.13 11.45
C LEU A 11 5.33 -6.26 11.27
N ARG A 12 4.61 -6.77 12.27
CA ARG A 12 3.14 -6.88 12.25
C ARG A 12 2.47 -5.51 12.19
N GLU A 13 2.97 -4.55 12.96
CA GLU A 13 2.50 -3.16 12.90
C GLU A 13 2.73 -2.56 11.51
N MET A 14 3.92 -2.75 10.95
CA MET A 14 4.25 -2.27 9.61
C MET A 14 3.35 -2.90 8.53
N SER A 15 3.09 -4.21 8.60
CA SER A 15 2.17 -4.88 7.66
C SER A 15 0.76 -4.27 7.74
N THR A 16 0.26 -4.05 8.95
CA THR A 16 -1.07 -3.43 9.17
C THR A 16 -1.12 -2.03 8.54
N GLN A 17 -0.13 -1.19 8.83
CA GLN A 17 -0.06 0.17 8.28
C GLN A 17 0.06 0.19 6.75
N LEU A 18 0.80 -0.75 6.17
CA LEU A 18 0.90 -0.89 4.71
C LEU A 18 -0.45 -1.28 4.11
N GLY A 19 -1.18 -2.20 4.75
CA GLY A 19 -2.53 -2.59 4.34
C GLY A 19 -3.50 -1.40 4.35
N ASP A 20 -3.50 -0.61 5.43
CA ASP A 20 -4.35 0.59 5.55
C ASP A 20 -4.06 1.59 4.42
N ILE A 21 -2.78 1.85 4.11
CA ILE A 21 -2.38 2.77 3.04
C ILE A 21 -2.81 2.24 1.67
N VAL A 22 -2.68 0.93 1.43
CA VAL A 22 -3.14 0.29 0.18
C VAL A 22 -4.64 0.48 0.02
N GLU A 23 -5.43 0.23 1.08
CA GLU A 23 -6.88 0.42 1.08
C GLU A 23 -7.27 1.89 0.84
N GLU A 24 -6.57 2.85 1.46
CA GLU A 24 -6.80 4.27 1.21
C GLU A 24 -6.58 4.63 -0.27
N PHE A 25 -5.53 4.08 -0.90
CA PHE A 25 -5.29 4.32 -2.31
C PHE A 25 -6.36 3.71 -3.22
N GLU A 26 -6.91 2.53 -2.89
CA GLU A 26 -8.01 1.91 -3.66
C GLU A 26 -9.30 2.72 -3.61
N ASN A 27 -9.61 3.31 -2.45
CA ASN A 27 -10.87 4.01 -2.26
C ASN A 27 -10.88 5.45 -2.79
N ALA A 28 -9.72 6.03 -3.08
CA ALA A 28 -9.63 7.46 -3.39
C ALA A 28 -9.84 7.81 -4.89
N THR A 29 -10.28 6.87 -5.73
CA THR A 29 -10.36 7.00 -7.21
C THR A 29 -11.54 7.86 -7.72
N SER A 30 -12.55 8.21 -6.92
CA SER A 30 -13.84 8.68 -7.48
C SER A 30 -14.08 10.20 -7.60
N ASN A 31 -13.06 11.07 -7.77
CA ASN A 31 -13.27 12.54 -7.67
C ASN A 31 -12.94 13.36 -8.93
N SER A 32 -12.55 12.72 -10.02
CA SER A 32 -11.93 13.38 -11.17
C SER A 32 -12.92 14.00 -12.16
N GLU A 33 -13.90 13.23 -12.61
CA GLU A 33 -14.96 13.72 -13.50
C GLU A 33 -15.75 14.87 -12.86
N ALA A 34 -15.94 14.80 -11.53
CA ALA A 34 -16.58 15.84 -10.75
C ALA A 34 -15.77 17.14 -10.75
N LEU A 35 -14.43 17.04 -10.60
CA LEU A 35 -13.53 18.19 -10.64
C LEU A 35 -13.52 18.83 -12.03
N GLU A 36 -13.39 18.04 -13.09
CA GLU A 36 -13.44 18.55 -14.47
C GLU A 36 -14.75 19.26 -14.79
N ALA A 37 -15.88 18.66 -14.38
CA ALA A 37 -17.20 19.23 -14.59
C ALA A 37 -17.38 20.53 -13.79
N ALA A 38 -16.85 20.58 -12.55
CA ALA A 38 -16.88 21.79 -11.72
C ALA A 38 -16.05 22.93 -12.32
N ILE A 39 -14.92 22.61 -12.98
CA ILE A 39 -14.11 23.61 -13.69
C ILE A 39 -14.85 24.12 -14.93
N GLY A 40 -15.35 23.20 -15.78
CA GLY A 40 -16.09 23.55 -16.99
C GLY A 40 -15.27 24.37 -18.01
N TYR A 41 -15.88 25.42 -18.55
CA TYR A 41 -15.30 26.30 -19.59
C TYR A 41 -15.51 27.78 -19.25
N PRO A 42 -14.85 28.30 -18.20
CA PRO A 42 -14.99 29.70 -17.81
C PRO A 42 -14.54 30.60 -18.97
N PHE A 43 -15.40 31.55 -19.37
CA PHE A 43 -15.16 32.43 -20.52
C PHE A 43 -14.92 31.70 -21.87
N GLY A 44 -15.35 30.44 -21.98
CA GLY A 44 -15.08 29.60 -23.15
C GLY A 44 -13.68 28.98 -23.18
N GLU A 45 -12.85 29.24 -22.15
CA GLU A 45 -11.49 28.74 -22.05
C GLU A 45 -11.47 27.37 -21.37
N GLY A 46 -11.04 26.33 -22.10
CA GLY A 46 -10.98 24.95 -21.60
C GLY A 46 -9.63 24.53 -21.00
N LYS A 47 -8.64 25.43 -21.00
CA LYS A 47 -7.25 25.05 -20.65
C LYS A 47 -7.14 24.50 -19.23
N LEU A 48 -7.73 25.18 -18.23
CA LEU A 48 -7.69 24.72 -16.83
C LEU A 48 -8.32 23.34 -16.65
N ARG A 49 -9.43 23.06 -17.35
CA ARG A 49 -10.07 21.75 -17.34
C ARG A 49 -9.16 20.68 -17.92
N SER A 50 -8.51 20.97 -19.05
CA SER A 50 -7.59 20.02 -19.70
C SER A 50 -6.38 19.68 -18.83
N GLU A 51 -5.78 20.69 -18.18
CA GLU A 51 -4.62 20.49 -17.30
C GLU A 51 -5.02 19.72 -16.03
N ALA A 52 -6.21 20.00 -15.47
CA ALA A 52 -6.74 19.28 -14.31
C ALA A 52 -7.01 17.80 -14.64
N ARG A 53 -7.55 17.53 -15.82
CA ARG A 53 -7.72 16.18 -16.36
C ARG A 53 -6.39 15.45 -16.50
N GLU A 54 -5.41 16.06 -17.17
CA GLU A 54 -4.11 15.43 -17.41
C GLU A 54 -3.38 15.14 -16.08
N PHE A 55 -3.45 16.07 -15.13
CA PHE A 55 -2.91 15.85 -13.80
C PHE A 55 -3.56 14.65 -13.13
N GLU A 56 -4.88 14.53 -13.23
CA GLU A 56 -5.62 13.46 -12.57
C GLU A 56 -5.36 12.10 -13.22
N GLU A 57 -5.40 11.99 -14.54
CA GLU A 57 -5.09 10.75 -15.27
C GLU A 57 -3.69 10.24 -14.87
N ARG A 58 -2.70 11.14 -14.84
CA ARG A 58 -1.32 10.80 -14.42
C ARG A 58 -1.21 10.46 -12.94
N TRP A 59 -2.05 11.05 -12.10
CA TRP A 59 -2.06 10.79 -10.67
C TRP A 59 -2.73 9.46 -10.36
N ASP A 60 -3.77 9.06 -11.09
CA ASP A 60 -4.38 7.74 -10.97
C ASP A 60 -3.38 6.63 -11.35
N ASP A 61 -2.71 6.77 -12.50
CA ASP A 61 -1.61 5.86 -12.91
C ASP A 61 -0.55 5.77 -11.81
N LYS A 62 -0.09 6.92 -11.30
CA LYS A 62 0.97 6.93 -10.29
C LYS A 62 0.52 6.34 -8.96
N ARG A 63 -0.76 6.47 -8.61
CA ARG A 63 -1.34 5.89 -7.42
C ARG A 63 -1.45 4.38 -7.53
N ASN A 64 -1.87 3.87 -8.69
CA ASN A 64 -1.90 2.44 -8.96
C ASN A 64 -0.49 1.84 -8.84
N ASP A 65 0.52 2.48 -9.42
CA ASP A 65 1.93 2.07 -9.28
C ASP A 65 2.39 2.03 -7.81
N LEU A 66 2.06 3.07 -7.02
CA LEU A 66 2.42 3.16 -5.61
C LEU A 66 1.71 2.09 -4.78
N LYS A 67 0.42 1.88 -5.04
CA LYS A 67 -0.37 0.83 -4.40
C LYS A 67 0.24 -0.55 -4.63
N GLU A 68 0.55 -0.89 -5.88
CA GLU A 68 1.17 -2.18 -6.21
C GLU A 68 2.55 -2.35 -5.55
N ALA A 69 3.35 -1.27 -5.50
CA ALA A 69 4.65 -1.32 -4.86
C ALA A 69 4.52 -1.55 -3.34
N LEU A 70 3.59 -0.87 -2.68
CA LEU A 70 3.36 -1.03 -1.24
C LEU A 70 2.78 -2.40 -0.90
N ALA A 71 1.86 -2.91 -1.71
CA ALA A 71 1.32 -4.26 -1.55
C ALA A 71 2.41 -5.34 -1.65
N LYS A 72 3.38 -5.18 -2.56
CA LYS A 72 4.55 -6.09 -2.65
C LYS A 72 5.45 -6.00 -1.42
N VAL A 73 5.64 -4.81 -0.86
CA VAL A 73 6.40 -4.65 0.39
C VAL A 73 5.66 -5.35 1.53
N GLN A 74 4.34 -5.17 1.63
CA GLN A 74 3.51 -5.84 2.62
C GLN A 74 3.62 -7.36 2.50
N GLU A 75 3.47 -7.92 1.29
CA GLU A 75 3.62 -9.36 1.02
C GLU A 75 4.98 -9.89 1.49
N HIS A 76 6.06 -9.14 1.27
CA HIS A 76 7.38 -9.53 1.77
C HIS A 76 7.49 -9.47 3.29
N VAL A 77 6.86 -8.50 3.94
CA VAL A 77 6.83 -8.40 5.41
C VAL A 77 6.03 -9.56 6.00
N ASP A 78 4.87 -9.87 5.43
CA ASP A 78 4.02 -11.00 5.83
C ASP A 78 4.76 -12.33 5.69
N GLY A 79 5.46 -12.54 4.57
CA GLY A 79 6.25 -13.76 4.38
C GLY A 79 7.40 -13.92 5.39
N VAL A 80 7.97 -12.81 5.89
CA VAL A 80 8.95 -12.87 6.99
C VAL A 80 8.28 -13.22 8.32
N ILE A 81 7.10 -12.64 8.60
CA ILE A 81 6.33 -12.95 9.82
C ILE A 81 5.95 -14.44 9.84
N GLU A 82 5.36 -14.93 8.75
CA GLU A 82 4.96 -16.34 8.59
C GLU A 82 6.15 -17.28 8.78
N GLY A 83 7.28 -17.01 8.13
CA GLY A 83 8.47 -17.85 8.26
C GLY A 83 9.04 -17.92 9.67
N VAL A 84 8.92 -16.84 10.46
CA VAL A 84 9.33 -16.85 11.87
C VAL A 84 8.34 -17.64 12.73
N GLU A 85 7.03 -17.46 12.53
CA GLU A 85 5.98 -18.16 13.29
C GLU A 85 5.99 -19.67 13.02
N GLU A 86 6.21 -20.07 11.76
CA GLU A 86 6.41 -21.47 11.39
C GLU A 86 7.63 -22.06 12.10
N TRP A 87 8.77 -21.36 12.07
CA TRP A 87 9.99 -21.79 12.76
C TRP A 87 9.80 -21.92 14.27
N GLU A 88 9.11 -20.96 14.91
CA GLU A 88 8.78 -21.02 16.34
C GLU A 88 7.93 -22.25 16.67
N THR A 89 6.92 -22.53 15.85
CA THR A 89 6.03 -23.70 16.01
C THR A 89 6.78 -25.02 15.87
N GLU A 90 7.58 -25.16 14.81
CA GLU A 90 8.39 -26.36 14.57
C GLU A 90 9.40 -26.60 15.69
N THR A 91 10.04 -25.53 16.17
CA THR A 91 11.04 -25.61 17.24
C THR A 91 10.39 -25.94 18.58
N ALA A 92 9.21 -25.39 18.87
CA ALA A 92 8.46 -25.73 20.08
C ALA A 92 8.10 -27.22 20.11
N LEU A 93 7.58 -27.75 19.00
CA LEU A 93 7.27 -29.18 18.86
C LEU A 93 8.51 -30.07 19.00
N ALA A 94 9.64 -29.66 18.44
CA ALA A 94 10.90 -30.40 18.53
C ALA A 94 11.52 -30.41 19.94
N LEU A 95 11.13 -29.46 20.79
CA LEU A 95 11.64 -29.31 22.16
C LEU A 95 10.65 -29.81 23.22
N GLU A 96 9.42 -30.21 22.85
CA GLU A 96 8.53 -30.92 23.75
C GLU A 96 9.14 -32.29 24.11
N PRO A 97 9.39 -32.58 25.40
CA PRO A 97 9.92 -33.87 25.81
C PRO A 97 8.89 -34.96 25.53
N GLU A 98 9.32 -36.07 24.90
CA GLU A 98 8.50 -37.28 24.82
C GLU A 98 8.14 -37.74 26.24
N GLU A 99 6.84 -37.83 26.55
CA GLU A 99 6.33 -38.41 27.81
C GLU A 99 6.62 -39.92 27.93
#